data_AF-A0A950DVA4-F1
#
_entry.id   AF-A0A950DVA4-F1
#
_cell.length_a   1.000
_cell.length_b   1.000
_cell.length_c   1.000
_cell.angle_alpha   90.00
_cell.angle_beta   90.00
_cell.angle_gamma   90.00
#
_symmetry.space_group_name_H-M   'P 1'
#
loop_
_entity.id
_entity.type
_entity.pdbx_description
1 polymer ?
#
loop_
_entity_poly.entity_id
_entity_poly.type
_entity_poly.pdbx_seq_one_letter_code
_entity_poly.pdbx_strand_id
1 'polypeptide(L)'
;MRRFAFATALAGLLGMLAVAGAAHAEAGTQPTCAQIAALEPQTGHTMPPPANWMFASDFPVIQDCEWSQPTSGGAVNYPIGGFGGIHQGAPLHHVPVIFVHGNQADAENWFLVADQFKQQAGYADQEMYALSYNGLENAYAGLPTCCQPAPESTAYWQCSNSNAAGTPPSCPASAPFYEFCCNGGHGASDDPNTEDVYNFIRAVQQYTGSQQVDIVAHSLGVTITRKVLFDHPELRP
;
A
#
# COMPACT_ATOMS: atom_id res chain seq x y z
N MET A 1 74.61 -10.49 25.83
CA MET A 1 74.28 -10.69 27.26
C MET A 1 73.61 -9.41 27.78
N ARG A 2 72.41 -9.58 28.41
CA ARG A 2 71.69 -8.71 29.39
C ARG A 2 71.35 -7.26 28.96
N ARG A 3 70.11 -6.92 28.57
CA ARG A 3 68.90 -6.58 29.39
C ARG A 3 69.19 -5.68 30.60
N PHE A 4 68.62 -4.47 30.64
CA PHE A 4 67.79 -3.96 31.76
C PHE A 4 66.91 -2.78 31.32
N ALA A 5 65.66 -2.81 31.77
CA ALA A 5 64.61 -1.82 31.55
C ALA A 5 64.63 -0.76 32.66
N PHE A 6 64.14 0.44 32.38
CA PHE A 6 63.49 1.29 33.37
C PHE A 6 62.28 1.97 32.75
N ALA A 7 61.13 1.73 33.36
CA ALA A 7 59.85 2.35 33.05
C ALA A 7 59.79 3.74 33.71
N THR A 8 59.14 4.69 33.05
CA THR A 8 58.64 5.91 33.72
C THR A 8 57.25 6.18 33.19
N ALA A 9 56.26 6.04 34.07
CA ALA A 9 54.88 6.37 33.83
C ALA A 9 54.70 7.89 33.88
N LEU A 10 54.01 8.47 32.90
CA LEU A 10 53.36 9.76 33.07
C LEU A 10 51.91 9.62 32.61
N ALA A 11 51.01 9.69 33.60
CA ALA A 11 49.59 9.86 33.39
C ALA A 11 49.32 11.32 32.96
N GLY A 12 48.56 11.50 31.89
CA GLY A 12 48.11 12.79 31.40
C GLY A 12 46.74 12.64 30.75
N LEU A 13 45.71 12.78 31.59
CA LEU A 13 44.30 12.93 31.20
C LEU A 13 44.15 14.11 30.23
N LEU A 14 43.49 13.92 29.08
CA LEU A 14 42.75 15.00 28.41
C LEU A 14 41.81 14.47 27.32
N GLY A 15 40.50 14.59 27.60
CA GLY A 15 39.48 14.96 26.61
C GLY A 15 38.97 13.88 25.67
N MET A 16 38.13 12.96 26.18
CA MET A 16 37.13 12.34 25.31
C MET A 16 36.13 13.42 24.89
N LEU A 17 36.18 13.83 23.62
CA LEU A 17 35.09 14.54 22.98
C LEU A 17 33.91 13.56 22.91
N ALA A 18 32.99 13.66 23.87
CA ALA A 18 31.69 13.04 23.74
C ALA A 18 30.98 13.73 22.58
N VAL A 19 30.98 13.09 21.41
CA VAL A 19 29.97 13.39 20.39
C VAL A 19 28.65 13.09 21.08
N ALA A 20 27.90 14.15 21.40
CA ALA A 20 26.53 14.03 21.86
C ALA A 20 25.78 13.26 20.78
N GLY A 21 25.54 11.98 21.04
CA GLY A 21 24.60 11.20 20.27
C GLY A 21 23.29 11.96 20.32
N ALA A 22 22.82 12.40 19.16
CA ALA A 22 21.41 12.69 19.01
C ALA A 22 20.69 11.43 19.48
N ALA A 23 20.02 11.54 20.63
CA ALA A 23 19.20 10.49 21.18
C ALA A 23 18.19 10.12 20.10
N HIS A 24 18.45 9.00 19.42
CA HIS A 24 17.42 8.31 18.69
C HIS A 24 16.43 7.92 19.79
N ALA A 25 15.20 8.43 19.69
CA ALA A 25 14.11 7.90 20.48
C ALA A 25 14.20 6.37 20.36
N GLU A 26 14.26 5.68 21.50
CA GLU A 26 14.21 4.22 21.51
C GLU A 26 13.00 3.83 20.67
N ALA A 27 13.24 3.05 19.63
CA ALA A 27 12.20 2.43 18.83
C ALA A 27 11.40 1.54 19.79
N GLY A 28 10.34 2.09 20.37
CA GLY A 28 9.28 1.27 20.95
C GLY A 28 8.86 0.29 19.87
N THR A 29 8.76 -0.98 20.22
CA THR A 29 8.30 -2.02 19.28
C THR A 29 7.02 -1.53 18.61
N GLN A 30 7.03 -1.42 17.27
CA GLN A 30 5.85 -1.04 16.51
C GLN A 30 4.68 -1.95 16.92
N PRO A 31 3.48 -1.41 17.15
CA PRO A 31 2.34 -2.21 17.54
C PRO A 31 2.00 -3.21 16.44
N THR A 32 1.62 -4.43 16.81
CA THR A 32 1.16 -5.44 15.85
C THR A 32 -0.19 -5.03 15.24
N CYS A 33 -0.54 -5.54 14.05
CA CYS A 33 -1.89 -5.34 13.49
C CYS A 33 -2.99 -5.66 14.52
N ALA A 34 -2.83 -6.71 15.33
CA ALA A 34 -3.77 -7.06 16.41
C ALA A 34 -3.89 -5.99 17.49
N GLN A 35 -2.78 -5.33 17.84
CA GLN A 35 -2.77 -4.23 18.81
C GLN A 35 -3.39 -2.96 18.23
N ILE A 36 -3.13 -2.66 16.95
CA ILE A 36 -3.72 -1.52 16.24
C ILE A 36 -5.24 -1.71 16.16
N ALA A 37 -5.70 -2.84 15.61
CA ALA A 37 -7.12 -3.15 15.44
C ALA A 37 -7.91 -3.17 16.77
N ALA A 38 -7.28 -3.58 17.87
CA ALA A 38 -7.93 -3.59 19.18
C ALA A 38 -8.20 -2.19 19.76
N LEU A 39 -7.57 -1.13 19.21
CA LEU A 39 -7.74 0.25 19.64
C LEU A 39 -8.80 1.00 18.81
N GLU A 40 -9.29 0.41 17.71
CA GLU A 40 -10.16 1.09 16.77
C GLU A 40 -11.58 1.35 17.31
N PRO A 41 -12.18 2.51 16.98
CA PRO A 41 -13.57 2.78 17.27
C PRO A 41 -14.51 1.78 16.56
N GLN A 42 -15.31 1.06 17.34
CA GLN A 42 -16.21 0.01 16.81
C GLN A 42 -17.52 0.56 16.19
N THR A 43 -17.71 1.88 16.15
CA THR A 43 -18.97 2.49 15.67
C THR A 43 -18.90 2.76 14.17
N GLY A 44 -19.85 2.22 13.39
CA GLY A 44 -19.79 2.29 11.92
C GLY A 44 -18.77 1.31 11.32
N HIS A 45 -18.24 0.42 12.16
CA HIS A 45 -17.23 -0.57 11.82
C HIS A 45 -17.87 -1.73 11.07
N THR A 46 -17.68 -1.78 9.75
CA THR A 46 -18.30 -2.80 8.89
C THR A 46 -17.26 -3.31 7.92
N MET A 47 -17.06 -4.63 7.92
CA MET A 47 -16.14 -5.30 7.00
C MET A 47 -16.60 -5.07 5.55
N PRO A 48 -15.78 -4.41 4.71
CA PRO A 48 -16.12 -4.24 3.31
C PRO A 48 -16.02 -5.61 2.58
N PRO A 49 -16.61 -5.74 1.38
CA PRO A 49 -16.28 -6.85 0.50
C PRO A 49 -14.82 -6.74 0.02
N PRO A 50 -14.08 -7.85 -0.18
CA PRO A 50 -12.76 -7.79 -0.78
C PRO A 50 -12.80 -7.19 -2.18
N ALA A 51 -11.87 -6.29 -2.49
CA ALA A 51 -11.69 -5.81 -3.85
C ALA A 51 -11.12 -6.90 -4.77
N ASN A 52 -11.24 -6.68 -6.07
CA ASN A 52 -10.70 -7.57 -7.08
C ASN A 52 -9.17 -7.74 -6.96
N TRP A 53 -8.69 -8.96 -7.21
CA TRP A 53 -7.26 -9.29 -7.22
C TRP A 53 -6.72 -9.28 -8.66
N MET A 54 -5.90 -8.29 -8.99
CA MET A 54 -5.23 -8.14 -10.29
C MET A 54 -3.72 -7.98 -10.16
N PHE A 55 -3.16 -8.38 -9.03
CA PHE A 55 -1.72 -8.49 -8.96
C PHE A 55 -1.25 -9.63 -9.85
N ALA A 56 0.02 -9.57 -10.26
CA ALA A 56 0.68 -10.71 -10.88
C ALA A 56 0.49 -11.98 -10.04
N SER A 57 0.44 -13.14 -10.71
CA SER A 57 0.10 -14.42 -10.08
C SER A 57 1.06 -14.86 -8.98
N ASP A 58 2.28 -14.32 -8.98
CA ASP A 58 3.34 -14.57 -8.00
C ASP A 58 3.55 -13.38 -7.04
N PHE A 59 2.72 -12.34 -7.10
CA PHE A 59 2.75 -11.25 -6.14
C PHE A 59 2.27 -11.74 -4.76
N PRO A 60 2.93 -11.35 -3.66
CA PRO A 60 2.55 -11.81 -2.33
C PRO A 60 1.15 -11.35 -1.94
N VAL A 61 0.39 -12.24 -1.30
CA VAL A 61 -0.94 -11.91 -0.76
C VAL A 61 -0.79 -10.96 0.42
N ILE A 62 -1.40 -9.78 0.31
CA ILE A 62 -1.51 -8.82 1.42
C ILE A 62 -2.80 -9.12 2.17
N GLN A 63 -2.68 -9.31 3.48
CA GLN A 63 -3.82 -9.53 4.38
C GLN A 63 -4.12 -8.23 5.10
N ASP A 64 -5.40 -7.94 5.25
CA ASP A 64 -5.89 -6.78 5.98
C ASP A 64 -5.56 -6.89 7.47
N CYS A 65 -4.89 -5.88 7.99
CA CYS A 65 -4.43 -5.84 9.37
C CYS A 65 -5.58 -5.92 10.36
N GLU A 66 -6.74 -5.37 10.04
CA GLU A 66 -7.91 -5.37 10.90
C GLU A 66 -8.72 -6.65 10.75
N TRP A 67 -9.19 -6.93 9.54
CA TRP A 67 -10.18 -7.96 9.29
C TRP A 67 -9.61 -9.37 9.34
N SER A 68 -8.28 -9.51 9.23
CA SER A 68 -7.60 -10.80 9.40
C SER A 68 -7.32 -11.17 10.86
N GLN A 69 -7.67 -10.32 11.83
CA GLN A 69 -7.48 -10.64 13.25
C GLN A 69 -8.64 -11.48 13.80
N PRO A 70 -8.37 -12.44 14.71
CA PRO A 70 -9.43 -13.17 15.39
C PRO A 70 -10.35 -12.29 16.24
N THR A 71 -9.85 -11.13 16.68
CA THR A 71 -10.51 -10.24 17.65
C THR A 71 -11.50 -9.26 17.04
N SER A 72 -11.42 -9.00 15.73
CA SER A 72 -12.25 -8.04 14.99
C SER A 72 -13.57 -8.66 14.48
N GLY A 73 -13.84 -9.93 14.80
CA GLY A 73 -15.03 -10.64 14.26
C GLY A 73 -14.98 -10.85 12.74
N GLY A 74 -13.84 -10.54 12.10
CA GLY A 74 -13.59 -10.62 10.66
C GLY A 74 -13.20 -12.01 10.18
N ALA A 75 -13.00 -12.13 8.86
CA ALA A 75 -12.56 -13.36 8.22
C ALA A 75 -11.10 -13.69 8.59
N VAL A 76 -10.81 -14.92 9.02
CA VAL A 76 -9.46 -15.37 9.44
C VAL A 76 -8.38 -15.22 8.33
N ASN A 77 -8.76 -14.85 7.11
CA ASN A 77 -7.87 -14.35 6.06
C ASN A 77 -8.68 -13.39 5.19
N TYR A 78 -8.40 -12.09 5.26
CA TYR A 78 -9.01 -11.09 4.41
C TYR A 78 -7.96 -10.56 3.42
N PRO A 79 -7.88 -11.11 2.18
CA PRO A 79 -6.93 -10.63 1.19
C PRO A 79 -7.37 -9.27 0.65
N ILE A 80 -6.45 -8.32 0.63
CA ILE A 80 -6.70 -6.98 0.09
C ILE A 80 -6.48 -7.00 -1.43
N GLY A 81 -7.48 -6.55 -2.17
CA GLY A 81 -7.42 -6.45 -3.62
C GLY A 81 -6.61 -5.24 -4.11
N GLY A 82 -6.44 -5.16 -5.43
CA GLY A 82 -5.61 -4.16 -6.09
C GLY A 82 -5.00 -4.67 -7.39
N PHE A 83 -4.08 -3.91 -7.97
CA PHE A 83 -3.38 -4.29 -9.21
C PHE A 83 -1.88 -4.02 -9.14
N GLY A 84 -1.13 -4.73 -9.97
CA GLY A 84 0.26 -4.39 -10.29
C GLY A 84 1.17 -5.60 -10.45
N GLY A 85 2.30 -5.39 -11.10
CA GLY A 85 3.29 -6.41 -11.35
C GLY A 85 3.01 -7.25 -12.61
N ILE A 86 4.07 -7.86 -13.13
CA ILE A 86 4.04 -8.84 -14.22
C ILE A 86 4.54 -10.19 -13.69
N HIS A 87 5.75 -10.20 -13.13
CA HIS A 87 6.33 -11.31 -12.37
C HIS A 87 7.45 -10.79 -11.45
N GLN A 88 7.83 -11.57 -10.43
CA GLN A 88 8.86 -11.16 -9.48
C GLN A 88 10.18 -10.87 -10.20
N GLY A 89 10.80 -9.73 -9.87
CA GLY A 89 12.08 -9.30 -10.44
C GLY A 89 12.05 -9.00 -11.95
N ALA A 90 10.88 -8.82 -12.58
CA ALA A 90 10.83 -8.29 -13.93
C ALA A 90 11.56 -6.92 -14.02
N PRO A 91 12.21 -6.61 -15.15
CA PRO A 91 13.04 -5.42 -15.27
C PRO A 91 12.28 -4.12 -14.99
N LEU A 92 12.98 -3.18 -14.36
CA LEU A 92 12.50 -1.82 -14.15
C LEU A 92 13.30 -0.85 -15.03
N HIS A 93 12.58 0.11 -15.60
CA HIS A 93 13.06 1.27 -16.33
C HIS A 93 12.82 2.58 -15.56
N HIS A 94 11.87 2.58 -14.62
CA HIS A 94 11.47 3.67 -13.75
C HIS A 94 11.42 3.22 -12.29
N VAL A 95 11.32 4.20 -11.38
CA VAL A 95 10.97 3.94 -9.98
C VAL A 95 9.52 3.45 -9.94
N PRO A 96 9.20 2.33 -9.26
CA PRO A 96 7.83 1.87 -9.15
C PRO A 96 6.93 2.91 -8.47
N VAL A 97 5.74 3.10 -9.03
CA VAL A 97 4.70 4.01 -8.54
C VAL A 97 3.64 3.22 -7.78
N ILE A 98 3.34 3.67 -6.57
CA ILE A 98 2.23 3.19 -5.75
C ILE A 98 1.15 4.26 -5.73
N PHE A 99 -0.05 3.89 -6.18
CA PHE A 99 -1.24 4.70 -6.10
C PHE A 99 -2.02 4.41 -4.81
N VAL A 100 -2.41 5.48 -4.11
CA VAL A 100 -3.18 5.40 -2.86
C VAL A 100 -4.48 6.18 -3.03
N HIS A 101 -5.60 5.45 -3.09
CA HIS A 101 -6.93 6.03 -3.30
C HIS A 101 -7.43 6.83 -2.08
N GLY A 102 -8.51 7.58 -2.27
CA GLY A 102 -9.16 8.36 -1.22
C GLY A 102 -10.26 7.59 -0.48
N ASN A 103 -10.99 8.30 0.38
CA ASN A 103 -12.17 7.76 1.03
C ASN A 103 -13.22 7.34 -0.02
N GLN A 104 -13.92 6.23 0.23
CA GLN A 104 -14.96 5.69 -0.64
C GLN A 104 -14.50 5.39 -2.08
N ALA A 105 -13.19 5.25 -2.30
CA ALA A 105 -12.56 4.87 -3.56
C ALA A 105 -11.81 3.55 -3.35
N ASP A 106 -11.39 2.90 -4.44
CA ASP A 106 -10.53 1.73 -4.39
C ASP A 106 -9.39 1.84 -5.42
N ALA A 107 -8.61 0.77 -5.59
CA ALA A 107 -7.52 0.73 -6.56
C ALA A 107 -7.98 0.98 -8.01
N GLU A 108 -9.21 0.63 -8.38
CA GLU A 108 -9.71 0.74 -9.76
C GLU A 108 -9.78 2.18 -10.25
N ASN A 109 -9.91 3.14 -9.32
CA ASN A 109 -9.85 4.57 -9.61
C ASN A 109 -8.54 5.00 -10.30
N TRP A 110 -7.49 4.17 -10.25
CA TRP A 110 -6.19 4.51 -10.80
C TRP A 110 -5.91 3.94 -12.18
N PHE A 111 -6.80 3.15 -12.79
CA PHE A 111 -6.50 2.57 -14.11
C PHE A 111 -6.24 3.60 -15.19
N LEU A 112 -7.06 4.65 -15.29
CA LEU A 112 -6.88 5.68 -16.32
C LEU A 112 -5.57 6.46 -16.11
N VAL A 113 -5.16 6.64 -14.86
CA VAL A 113 -3.89 7.30 -14.53
C VAL A 113 -2.72 6.37 -14.81
N ALA A 114 -2.79 5.10 -14.42
CA ALA A 114 -1.79 4.09 -14.73
C ALA A 114 -1.60 3.95 -16.24
N ASP A 115 -2.69 3.90 -17.00
CA ASP A 115 -2.68 3.88 -18.45
C ASP A 115 -2.04 5.13 -19.05
N GLN A 116 -2.30 6.31 -18.49
CA GLN A 116 -1.63 7.53 -18.88
C GLN A 116 -0.10 7.45 -18.67
N PHE A 117 0.36 6.92 -17.53
CA PHE A 117 1.79 6.71 -17.27
C PHE A 117 2.42 5.77 -18.31
N LYS A 118 1.74 4.68 -18.64
CA LYS A 118 2.19 3.72 -19.66
C LYS A 118 2.28 4.37 -21.05
N GLN A 119 1.23 5.06 -21.48
CA GLN A 119 1.14 5.63 -22.82
C GLN A 119 2.01 6.87 -23.01
N GLN A 120 2.13 7.73 -21.99
CA GLN A 120 2.76 9.05 -22.13
C GLN A 120 4.17 9.11 -21.55
N ALA A 121 4.48 8.27 -20.56
CA ALA A 121 5.77 8.27 -19.87
C ALA A 121 6.53 6.94 -20.01
N GLY A 122 5.95 5.93 -20.67
CA GLY A 122 6.64 4.67 -20.98
C GLY A 122 6.81 3.74 -19.79
N TYR A 123 5.99 3.88 -18.75
CA TYR A 123 5.96 2.94 -17.64
C TYR A 123 5.46 1.55 -18.09
N ALA A 124 5.87 0.50 -17.38
CA ALA A 124 5.36 -0.87 -17.55
C ALA A 124 4.44 -1.26 -16.39
N ASP A 125 3.60 -2.29 -16.56
CA ASP A 125 2.75 -2.81 -15.47
C ASP A 125 3.57 -3.32 -14.26
N GLN A 126 4.84 -3.69 -14.47
CA GLN A 126 5.79 -4.03 -13.41
C GLN A 126 6.16 -2.83 -12.51
N GLU A 127 5.81 -1.62 -12.92
CA GLU A 127 6.20 -0.38 -12.26
C GLU A 127 4.99 0.36 -11.69
N MET A 128 3.79 -0.19 -11.79
CA MET A 128 2.54 0.48 -11.42
C MET A 128 1.74 -0.41 -10.47
N TYR A 129 1.42 0.11 -9.28
CA TYR A 129 0.82 -0.65 -8.21
C TYR A 129 -0.29 0.15 -7.52
N ALA A 130 -1.38 -0.48 -7.12
CA ALA A 130 -2.42 0.12 -6.29
C ALA A 130 -3.04 -0.92 -5.36
N LEU A 131 -3.34 -0.51 -4.13
CA LEU A 131 -4.00 -1.35 -3.11
C LEU A 131 -5.36 -0.75 -2.76
N SER A 132 -6.39 -1.59 -2.70
CA SER A 132 -7.71 -1.22 -2.20
C SER A 132 -7.76 -1.36 -0.68
N TYR A 133 -7.00 -0.52 0.04
CA TYR A 133 -6.76 -0.66 1.49
C TYR A 133 -8.03 -0.63 2.34
N ASN A 134 -9.14 -0.15 1.80
CA ASN A 134 -10.45 -0.07 2.46
C ASN A 134 -11.46 -1.08 1.86
N GLY A 135 -10.97 -2.14 1.20
CA GLY A 135 -11.81 -3.08 0.46
C GLY A 135 -12.41 -2.52 -0.83
N LEU A 136 -13.45 -3.19 -1.34
CA LEU A 136 -14.16 -2.80 -2.56
C LEU A 136 -15.03 -1.56 -2.31
N GLU A 137 -14.81 -0.50 -3.07
CA GLU A 137 -15.40 0.82 -2.86
C GLU A 137 -15.77 1.49 -4.20
N ASN A 138 -16.15 2.77 -4.21
CA ASN A 138 -16.69 3.41 -5.41
C ASN A 138 -15.58 3.76 -6.43
N ALA A 139 -15.50 2.98 -7.50
CA ALA A 139 -14.58 3.20 -8.63
C ALA A 139 -14.73 4.59 -9.33
N TYR A 140 -15.73 5.40 -9.00
CA TYR A 140 -16.00 6.70 -9.62
C TYR A 140 -15.37 7.91 -8.90
N ALA A 141 -15.00 7.78 -7.62
CA ALA A 141 -14.52 8.92 -6.82
C ALA A 141 -13.11 9.40 -7.25
N GLY A 142 -13.05 10.27 -8.27
CA GLY A 142 -11.82 10.99 -8.67
C GLY A 142 -11.28 10.72 -10.07
N LEU A 143 -12.03 10.02 -10.95
CA LEU A 143 -11.56 9.74 -12.31
C LEU A 143 -11.56 11.00 -13.21
N PRO A 144 -10.47 11.26 -13.97
CA PRO A 144 -10.46 12.28 -15.00
C PRO A 144 -11.41 11.92 -16.15
N THR A 145 -12.34 12.81 -16.49
CA THR A 145 -13.35 12.57 -17.55
C THR A 145 -12.81 12.61 -18.98
N CYS A 146 -11.52 12.91 -19.17
CA CYS A 146 -10.94 13.23 -20.48
C CYS A 146 -10.10 12.12 -21.13
N CYS A 147 -9.84 11.00 -20.45
CA CYS A 147 -9.00 9.93 -20.95
C CYS A 147 -9.82 8.65 -21.15
N GLN A 148 -9.82 8.08 -22.36
CA GLN A 148 -10.42 6.77 -22.63
C GLN A 148 -9.43 5.67 -22.20
N PRO A 149 -9.88 4.60 -21.51
CA PRO A 149 -9.02 3.50 -21.12
C PRO A 149 -8.46 2.72 -22.33
N ALA A 150 -7.21 2.26 -22.26
CA ALA A 150 -6.63 1.35 -23.25
C ALA A 150 -7.42 0.03 -23.37
N PRO A 151 -7.48 -0.61 -24.56
CA PRO A 151 -8.22 -1.86 -24.76
C PRO A 151 -7.82 -3.00 -23.79
N GLU A 152 -6.55 -3.12 -23.39
CA GLU A 152 -6.12 -4.12 -22.39
C GLU A 152 -6.78 -3.91 -21.01
N SER A 153 -7.14 -2.68 -20.65
CA SER A 153 -7.91 -2.41 -19.43
C SER A 153 -9.40 -2.75 -19.58
N THR A 154 -9.90 -2.95 -20.81
CA THR A 154 -11.30 -3.38 -21.06
C THR A 154 -11.61 -4.84 -20.80
N ALA A 155 -10.60 -5.72 -20.77
CA ALA A 155 -10.78 -7.09 -20.30
C ALA A 155 -11.04 -7.14 -18.79
N TYR A 156 -10.47 -6.18 -18.04
CA TYR A 156 -10.67 -6.05 -16.61
C TYR A 156 -12.10 -5.59 -16.26
N TRP A 157 -12.63 -4.63 -17.01
CA TRP A 157 -14.01 -4.11 -16.87
C TRP A 157 -15.11 -5.16 -17.05
N GLN A 158 -14.80 -6.31 -17.67
CA GLN A 158 -15.76 -7.39 -17.86
C GLN A 158 -15.87 -8.32 -16.63
N CYS A 159 -14.86 -8.36 -15.75
CA CYS A 159 -14.79 -9.28 -14.62
C CYS A 159 -15.55 -8.80 -13.37
N SER A 160 -15.60 -7.49 -13.10
CA SER A 160 -16.24 -6.91 -11.91
C SER A 160 -17.78 -7.05 -11.90
N ASN A 161 -18.39 -7.39 -13.03
CA ASN A 161 -19.81 -7.73 -13.14
C ASN A 161 -20.18 -9.16 -12.69
N SER A 162 -19.22 -9.99 -12.23
CA SER A 162 -19.46 -11.43 -12.09
C SER A 162 -19.22 -12.08 -10.73
N ASN A 163 -18.59 -11.41 -9.74
CA ASN A 163 -18.23 -12.10 -8.49
C ASN A 163 -18.51 -11.29 -7.20
N ALA A 164 -19.76 -11.30 -6.74
CA ALA A 164 -20.09 -11.24 -5.31
C ALA A 164 -21.25 -12.22 -5.04
N ALA A 165 -21.08 -13.07 -4.03
CA ALA A 165 -21.98 -14.18 -3.73
C ALA A 165 -23.40 -13.68 -3.37
N GLY A 166 -24.40 -14.11 -4.14
CA GLY A 166 -25.81 -14.05 -3.77
C GLY A 166 -26.54 -12.79 -4.23
N THR A 167 -27.04 -12.85 -5.46
CA THR A 167 -27.98 -11.94 -6.16
C THR A 167 -27.47 -10.56 -6.64
N PRO A 168 -27.65 -10.24 -7.94
CA PRO A 168 -26.99 -9.12 -8.62
C PRO A 168 -27.78 -7.81 -8.46
N PRO A 169 -27.16 -6.65 -8.75
CA PRO A 169 -27.95 -5.69 -9.51
C PRO A 169 -27.16 -4.94 -10.62
N SER A 170 -27.80 -4.93 -11.79
CA SER A 170 -28.08 -3.71 -12.56
C SER A 170 -27.05 -3.07 -13.49
N CYS A 171 -26.04 -3.75 -14.03
CA CYS A 171 -25.45 -3.25 -15.27
C CYS A 171 -26.33 -3.71 -16.46
N PRO A 172 -27.11 -2.82 -17.11
CA PRO A 172 -27.84 -3.21 -18.31
C PRO A 172 -26.82 -3.62 -19.38
N ALA A 173 -27.08 -4.70 -20.12
CA ALA A 173 -26.22 -5.15 -21.22
C ALA A 173 -26.05 -4.10 -22.35
N SER A 174 -26.83 -3.01 -22.30
CA SER A 174 -26.78 -1.86 -23.20
C SER A 174 -26.05 -0.64 -22.61
N ALA A 175 -25.43 -0.77 -21.44
CA ALA A 175 -24.62 0.28 -20.86
C ALA A 175 -23.48 0.62 -21.84
N PRO A 176 -23.30 1.90 -22.22
CA PRO A 176 -22.12 2.28 -23.00
C PRO A 176 -20.86 1.95 -22.18
N PHE A 177 -19.74 1.70 -22.88
CA PHE A 177 -18.47 1.11 -22.43
C PHE A 177 -17.82 1.64 -21.12
N TYR A 178 -18.46 2.58 -20.42
CA TYR A 178 -17.98 3.35 -19.28
C TYR A 178 -18.91 3.34 -18.06
N GLU A 179 -19.92 2.47 -17.99
CA GLU A 179 -20.77 2.38 -16.80
C GLU A 179 -20.11 1.48 -15.74
N PHE A 180 -19.20 2.10 -14.99
CA PHE A 180 -18.52 1.57 -13.81
C PHE A 180 -19.51 0.82 -12.91
N CYS A 181 -19.13 -0.37 -12.43
CA CYS A 181 -19.96 -1.12 -11.50
C CYS A 181 -20.36 -0.20 -10.35
N CYS A 182 -21.67 -0.14 -10.08
CA CYS A 182 -22.25 0.58 -8.95
C CYS A 182 -21.76 -0.05 -7.64
N ASN A 183 -20.52 0.21 -7.28
CA ASN A 183 -20.00 -0.05 -5.96
C ASN A 183 -20.63 0.99 -5.02
N GLY A 184 -20.98 0.53 -3.82
CA GLY A 184 -21.62 1.33 -2.78
C GLY A 184 -20.94 1.03 -1.45
N GLY A 185 -19.61 1.03 -1.46
CA GLY A 185 -18.81 0.64 -0.31
C GLY A 185 -19.05 1.55 0.91
N HIS A 186 -18.79 0.99 2.07
CA HIS A 186 -19.05 1.57 3.39
C HIS A 186 -17.82 1.60 4.28
N GLY A 187 -16.64 1.31 3.73
CA GLY A 187 -15.39 1.28 4.45
C GLY A 187 -15.08 2.66 5.03
N ALA A 188 -14.81 2.68 6.32
CA ALA A 188 -14.30 3.85 7.01
C ALA A 188 -12.78 3.71 7.12
N SER A 189 -12.03 4.78 6.87
CA SER A 189 -10.59 4.71 7.11
C SER A 189 -10.24 4.84 8.57
N ASP A 190 -9.26 4.04 8.96
CA ASP A 190 -8.82 3.82 10.33
C ASP A 190 -7.29 3.66 10.41
N ASP A 191 -6.72 3.54 11.61
CA ASP A 191 -5.27 3.35 11.75
C ASP A 191 -4.77 2.02 11.13
N PRO A 192 -5.50 0.88 11.14
CA PRO A 192 -5.13 -0.34 10.44
C PRO A 192 -4.79 -0.15 8.96
N ASN A 193 -5.55 0.69 8.23
CA ASN A 193 -5.24 0.98 6.82
C ASN A 193 -3.84 1.56 6.61
N THR A 194 -3.29 2.26 7.60
CA THR A 194 -1.90 2.75 7.56
C THR A 194 -0.92 1.59 7.50
N GLU A 195 -1.12 0.57 8.33
CA GLU A 195 -0.24 -0.59 8.37
C GLU A 195 -0.39 -1.46 7.11
N ASP A 196 -1.59 -1.55 6.53
CA ASP A 196 -1.82 -2.23 5.25
C ASP A 196 -1.06 -1.56 4.09
N VAL A 197 -1.10 -0.21 4.02
CA VAL A 197 -0.34 0.53 3.02
C VAL A 197 1.17 0.40 3.25
N TYR A 198 1.63 0.38 4.49
CA TYR A 198 3.03 0.08 4.81
C TYR A 198 3.45 -1.31 4.31
N ASN A 199 2.69 -2.35 4.66
CA ASN A 199 2.94 -3.73 4.23
C ASN A 199 2.98 -3.85 2.71
N PHE A 200 2.09 -3.12 2.01
CA PHE A 200 2.08 -3.07 0.56
C PHE A 200 3.31 -2.37 -0.03
N ILE A 201 3.76 -1.24 0.53
CA ILE A 201 5.01 -0.58 0.12
C ILE A 201 6.18 -1.56 0.24
N ARG A 202 6.28 -2.29 1.35
CA ARG A 202 7.34 -3.28 1.57
C ARG A 202 7.23 -4.43 0.57
N ALA A 203 6.03 -4.91 0.28
CA ALA A 203 5.79 -5.94 -0.71
C ALA A 203 6.23 -5.52 -2.11
N VAL A 204 5.88 -4.30 -2.55
CA VAL A 204 6.30 -3.77 -3.85
C VAL A 204 7.82 -3.64 -3.92
N GLN A 205 8.47 -3.10 -2.88
CA GLN A 205 9.93 -3.00 -2.82
C GLN A 205 10.60 -4.38 -2.94
N GLN A 206 10.10 -5.38 -2.22
CA GLN A 206 10.64 -6.74 -2.27
C GLN A 206 10.38 -7.44 -3.61
N TYR A 207 9.20 -7.24 -4.18
CA TYR A 207 8.76 -7.88 -5.42
C TYR A 207 9.50 -7.34 -6.65
N THR A 208 9.75 -6.02 -6.67
CA THR A 208 10.45 -5.33 -7.74
C THR A 208 11.97 -5.30 -7.54
N GLY A 209 12.45 -5.44 -6.30
CA GLY A 209 13.84 -5.20 -5.91
C GLY A 209 14.21 -3.71 -5.82
N SER A 210 13.26 -2.79 -6.00
CA SER A 210 13.50 -1.37 -5.87
C SER A 210 13.63 -0.95 -4.40
N GLN A 211 14.64 -0.13 -4.09
CA GLN A 211 14.81 0.46 -2.76
C GLN A 211 13.89 1.67 -2.53
N GLN A 212 13.36 2.24 -3.61
CA GLN A 212 12.50 3.42 -3.59
C GLN A 212 11.20 3.15 -4.33
N VAL A 213 10.14 3.80 -3.89
CA VAL A 213 8.86 3.90 -4.62
C VAL A 213 8.44 5.36 -4.65
N ASP A 214 7.73 5.75 -5.69
CA ASP A 214 7.03 7.03 -5.75
C ASP A 214 5.56 6.81 -5.36
N ILE A 215 5.01 7.66 -4.51
CA ILE A 215 3.62 7.54 -4.08
C ILE A 215 2.78 8.66 -4.70
N VAL A 216 1.71 8.27 -5.40
CA VAL A 216 0.68 9.17 -5.91
C VAL A 216 -0.59 8.94 -5.11
N ALA A 217 -0.96 9.91 -4.27
CA ALA A 217 -2.09 9.77 -3.35
C ALA A 217 -3.18 10.82 -3.62
N HIS A 218 -4.44 10.44 -3.37
CA HIS A 218 -5.60 11.32 -3.53
C HIS A 218 -6.43 11.41 -2.25
N SER A 219 -6.91 12.62 -1.92
CA SER A 219 -7.82 12.87 -0.80
C SER A 219 -7.32 12.26 0.52
N LEU A 220 -8.11 11.42 1.19
CA LEU A 220 -7.74 10.71 2.42
C LEU A 220 -6.49 9.81 2.28
N GLY A 221 -6.20 9.32 1.07
CA GLY A 221 -4.96 8.59 0.80
C GLY A 221 -3.72 9.42 1.14
N VAL A 222 -3.78 10.76 0.99
CA VAL A 222 -2.66 11.64 1.36
C VAL A 222 -2.39 11.61 2.86
N THR A 223 -3.43 11.63 3.69
CA THR A 223 -3.24 11.60 5.15
C THR A 223 -2.76 10.23 5.61
N ILE A 224 -3.27 9.15 5.01
CA ILE A 224 -2.81 7.78 5.28
C ILE A 224 -1.32 7.66 4.91
N THR A 225 -0.92 8.03 3.69
CA THR A 225 0.49 8.00 3.28
C THR A 225 1.38 8.83 4.21
N ARG A 226 0.93 10.00 4.65
CA ARG A 226 1.72 10.82 5.59
C ARG A 226 1.84 10.18 6.97
N LYS A 227 0.81 9.48 7.44
CA LYS A 227 0.83 8.72 8.69
C LYS A 227 1.77 7.53 8.58
N VAL A 228 1.76 6.80 7.45
CA VAL A 228 2.74 5.73 7.16
C VAL A 228 4.15 6.26 7.31
N LEU A 229 4.49 7.38 6.65
CA LEU A 229 5.84 7.96 6.72
C LEU A 229 6.19 8.53 8.10
N PHE A 230 5.20 8.82 8.93
CA PHE A 230 5.40 9.27 10.31
C PHE A 230 5.69 8.09 11.24
N ASP A 231 4.91 7.01 11.13
CA ASP A 231 5.04 5.81 11.96
C ASP A 231 6.24 4.94 11.56
N HIS A 232 6.55 4.89 10.27
CA HIS A 232 7.59 4.07 9.65
C HIS A 232 8.70 4.95 9.07
N PRO A 233 9.53 5.57 9.94
CA PRO A 233 10.53 6.56 9.53
C PRO A 233 11.60 6.02 8.58
N GLU A 234 11.81 4.70 8.54
CA GLU A 234 12.73 4.01 7.64
C GLU A 234 12.31 4.03 6.16
N LEU A 235 11.06 4.40 5.87
CA LEU A 235 10.59 4.62 4.49
C LEU A 235 10.95 6.02 3.97
N ARG A 236 11.50 6.90 4.81
CA ARG A 236 11.89 8.25 4.41
C ARG A 236 13.32 8.24 3.83
N PRO A 237 13.58 8.98 2.73
CA PRO A 237 14.92 9.11 2.16
C PRO A 237 15.88 9.90 3.06
#